data_AF-A0A2D7XKV7-F1
#
_entry.id   AF-A0A2D7XKV7-F1
#
_cell.length_a   1.000
_cell.length_b   1.000
_cell.length_c   1.000
_cell.angle_alpha   90.00
_cell.angle_beta   90.00
_cell.angle_gamma   90.00
#
_symmetry.space_group_name_H-M   'P 1'
#
loop_
_entity.id
_entity.type
_entity.pdbx_description
1 polymer ?
#
loop_
_entity_poly.entity_id
_entity_poly.type
_entity_poly.pdbx_seq_one_letter_code
_entity_poly.pdbx_strand_id
1 'polypeptide(L)'
;MKHILFLCTGNSCRSILAEAYVNHQYKNVWQAHSAGSTPTGAVHPMALDVLKGRDISVDGPIDVLGNTKSAVMDNDLKKACESALHISRKSARKYAENFSWQSATEIFASHLETRLKNATSPRPKKSSENKIDYKVSAQS
;
A
#
# COMPACT_ATOMS: atom_id res chain seq x y z
N MET A 1 0.32 15.95 8.23
CA MET A 1 -0.10 14.61 7.80
C MET A 1 0.68 13.60 8.61
N LYS A 2 0.06 12.53 9.14
CA LYS A 2 0.76 11.53 9.97
C LYS A 2 1.03 10.27 9.17
N HIS A 3 2.12 9.57 9.46
CA HIS A 3 2.54 8.38 8.72
C HIS A 3 2.42 7.13 9.58
N ILE A 4 2.03 6.01 8.96
CA ILE A 4 1.91 4.71 9.64
C ILE A 4 2.44 3.60 8.73
N LEU A 5 3.20 2.64 9.28
CA LEU A 5 3.75 1.49 8.56
C LEU A 5 3.17 0.19 9.11
N PHE A 6 2.63 -0.65 8.23
CA PHE A 6 2.17 -1.99 8.55
C PHE A 6 3.18 -3.05 8.10
N LEU A 7 3.62 -3.89 9.03
CA LEU A 7 4.58 -4.95 8.78
C LEU A 7 3.92 -6.32 8.83
N CYS A 8 4.23 -7.18 7.86
CA CYS A 8 3.99 -8.63 7.99
C CYS A 8 5.17 -9.42 7.41
N THR A 9 5.10 -10.75 7.38
CA THR A 9 6.19 -11.56 6.81
C THR A 9 6.25 -11.41 5.29
N GLY A 10 5.15 -11.76 4.59
CA GLY A 10 5.13 -11.87 3.13
C GLY A 10 4.82 -10.61 2.32
N ASN A 11 4.48 -9.50 3.00
CA ASN A 11 3.86 -8.30 2.41
C ASN A 11 2.86 -8.59 1.27
N SER A 12 1.97 -9.55 1.51
CA SER A 12 1.07 -10.07 0.48
C SER A 12 -0.39 -9.98 0.86
N CYS A 13 -0.72 -9.93 2.15
CA CYS A 13 -2.11 -9.98 2.59
C CYS A 13 -2.38 -8.96 3.71
N ARG A 14 -2.05 -9.29 4.97
CA ARG A 14 -2.41 -8.47 6.14
C ARG A 14 -1.93 -7.02 6.07
N SER A 15 -0.65 -6.80 5.73
CA SER A 15 -0.11 -5.44 5.69
C SER A 15 -0.63 -4.63 4.50
N ILE A 16 -0.89 -5.27 3.35
CA ILE A 16 -1.53 -4.66 2.17
C ILE A 16 -2.98 -4.24 2.47
N LEU A 17 -3.77 -5.12 3.09
CA LEU A 17 -5.13 -4.81 3.50
C LEU A 17 -5.20 -3.60 4.44
N ALA A 18 -4.29 -3.54 5.41
CA ALA A 18 -4.22 -2.46 6.38
C ALA A 18 -3.82 -1.12 5.73
N GLU A 19 -2.82 -1.14 4.84
CA GLU A 19 -2.41 0.04 4.08
C GLU A 19 -3.55 0.58 3.22
N ALA A 20 -4.13 -0.26 2.36
CA ALA A 20 -5.20 0.15 1.47
C ALA A 20 -6.42 0.67 2.23
N TYR A 21 -6.82 0.01 3.32
CA TYR A 21 -7.92 0.46 4.15
C TYR A 21 -7.67 1.84 4.78
N VAL A 22 -6.47 2.06 5.33
CA VAL A 22 -6.16 3.34 5.99
C VAL A 22 -6.03 4.47 4.97
N ASN A 23 -5.38 4.23 3.84
CA ASN A 23 -5.30 5.21 2.75
C ASN A 23 -6.69 5.52 2.17
N HIS A 24 -7.61 4.56 2.13
CA HIS A 24 -8.98 4.83 1.70
C HIS A 24 -9.79 5.62 2.73
N GLN A 25 -9.86 5.14 3.96
CA GLN A 25 -10.77 5.67 4.98
C GLN A 25 -10.24 6.93 5.67
N TYR A 26 -8.91 7.09 5.77
CA TYR A 26 -8.27 8.12 6.59
C TYR A 26 -7.25 8.99 5.83
N LYS A 27 -7.29 9.04 4.48
CA LYS A 27 -6.37 9.84 3.64
C LYS A 27 -6.12 11.29 4.09
N ASN A 28 -7.11 11.92 4.72
CA ASN A 28 -7.00 13.32 5.16
C ASN A 28 -6.22 13.48 6.47
N VAL A 29 -5.94 12.38 7.18
CA VAL A 29 -5.28 12.37 8.50
C VAL A 29 -4.00 11.55 8.46
N TRP A 30 -4.02 10.42 7.75
CA TRP A 30 -2.96 9.43 7.72
C TRP A 30 -2.53 9.10 6.29
N GLN A 31 -1.24 8.83 6.14
CA GLN A 31 -0.67 8.12 5.00
C GLN A 31 -0.09 6.79 5.50
N ALA A 32 -0.68 5.70 5.05
CA ALA A 32 -0.24 4.36 5.36
C ALA A 32 0.72 3.82 4.31
N HIS A 33 1.64 3.00 4.79
CA HIS A 33 2.63 2.25 4.02
C HIS A 33 2.62 0.79 4.51
N SER A 34 3.12 -0.15 3.70
CA SER A 34 3.34 -1.52 4.14
C SER A 34 4.71 -2.09 3.73
N ALA A 35 5.19 -3.08 4.50
CA ALA A 35 6.42 -3.80 4.19
C ALA A 35 6.43 -5.25 4.71
N GLY A 36 7.43 -6.01 4.26
CA GLY A 36 7.59 -7.45 4.50
C GLY A 36 8.99 -7.81 4.98
N SER A 37 9.12 -8.66 6.01
CA SER A 37 10.44 -9.20 6.38
C SER A 37 10.97 -10.23 5.37
N THR A 38 10.06 -10.89 4.64
CA THR A 38 10.37 -11.85 3.58
C THR A 38 9.29 -11.72 2.48
N PRO A 39 9.32 -10.65 1.68
CA PRO A 39 8.26 -10.35 0.71
C PRO A 39 8.09 -11.48 -0.31
N THR A 40 6.85 -11.86 -0.58
CA THR A 40 6.54 -12.91 -1.56
C THR A 40 6.61 -12.44 -3.01
N GLY A 41 6.72 -11.13 -3.24
CA GLY A 41 6.77 -10.52 -4.57
C GLY A 41 5.42 -10.31 -5.24
N ALA A 42 4.32 -10.81 -4.66
CA ALA A 42 2.97 -10.62 -5.17
C ALA A 42 1.96 -10.45 -4.03
N VAL A 43 0.91 -9.66 -4.30
CA VAL A 43 -0.25 -9.57 -3.41
C VAL A 43 -1.06 -10.86 -3.52
N HIS A 44 -1.49 -11.39 -2.38
CA HIS A 44 -2.30 -12.59 -2.30
C HIS A 44 -3.67 -12.34 -2.97
N PRO A 45 -4.15 -13.22 -3.87
CA PRO A 45 -5.39 -13.01 -4.63
C PRO A 45 -6.61 -12.66 -3.76
N MET A 46 -6.82 -13.41 -2.67
CA MET A 46 -7.91 -13.14 -1.72
C MET A 46 -7.84 -11.74 -1.07
N ALA A 47 -6.65 -11.17 -0.89
CA ALA A 47 -6.54 -9.81 -0.38
C ALA A 47 -7.04 -8.80 -1.41
N LEU A 48 -6.74 -9.02 -2.70
CA LEU A 48 -7.27 -8.20 -3.79
C LEU A 48 -8.80 -8.34 -3.90
N ASP A 49 -9.34 -9.56 -3.77
CA ASP A 49 -10.78 -9.80 -3.82
C ASP A 49 -11.53 -9.09 -2.69
N VAL A 50 -10.94 -9.12 -1.48
CA VAL A 50 -11.46 -8.43 -0.29
C VAL A 50 -11.50 -6.91 -0.49
N LEU A 51 -10.49 -6.33 -1.15
CA LEU A 51 -10.39 -4.90 -1.41
C LEU A 51 -11.35 -4.48 -2.52
N LYS A 52 -11.41 -5.25 -3.61
CA LYS A 52 -12.40 -5.08 -4.69
C LYS A 52 -13.83 -5.13 -4.17
N GLY A 53 -14.16 -6.13 -3.34
CA GLY A 53 -15.50 -6.29 -2.77
C GLY A 53 -15.90 -5.20 -1.77
N ARG A 54 -15.00 -4.29 -1.42
CA ARG A 54 -15.24 -3.14 -0.54
C ARG A 54 -15.04 -1.79 -1.24
N ASP A 55 -14.83 -1.78 -2.56
CA ASP A 55 -14.47 -0.59 -3.35
C ASP A 55 -13.25 0.17 -2.81
N ILE A 56 -12.33 -0.57 -2.15
CA ILE A 56 -11.07 -0.03 -1.65
C ILE A 56 -10.03 -0.22 -2.74
N SER A 57 -9.68 0.86 -3.44
CA SER A 57 -8.62 0.82 -4.44
C SER A 57 -7.27 0.55 -3.75
N VAL A 58 -6.57 -0.46 -4.23
CA VAL A 58 -5.11 -0.51 -4.12
C VAL A 58 -4.55 0.39 -5.19
N ASP A 59 -3.40 1.01 -4.95
CA ASP A 59 -2.75 1.87 -5.94
C ASP A 59 -2.58 1.08 -7.25
N GLY A 60 -3.33 1.50 -8.26
CA GLY A 60 -3.27 0.92 -9.59
C GLY A 60 -2.14 1.56 -10.40
N PRO A 61 -1.91 1.10 -11.64
CA PRO A 61 -0.99 1.78 -12.55
C PRO A 61 -1.26 3.29 -12.64
N ILE A 62 -2.52 3.72 -12.58
CA ILE A 62 -2.89 5.13 -12.64
C ILE A 62 -2.34 5.95 -11.45
N ASP A 63 -2.34 5.37 -10.25
CA ASP A 63 -1.88 6.01 -9.01
C ASP A 63 -0.34 6.04 -8.94
N VAL A 64 0.31 5.04 -9.55
CA VAL A 64 1.77 4.95 -9.66
C VAL A 64 2.32 5.86 -10.76
N LEU A 65 1.56 6.12 -11.83
CA LEU A 65 2.03 6.93 -12.97
C LEU A 65 1.74 8.42 -12.81
N GLY A 66 0.60 8.81 -12.22
CA GLY A 66 0.21 10.21 -12.08
C GLY A 66 0.37 11.01 -13.40
N ASN A 67 1.08 12.14 -13.36
CA ASN A 67 1.41 12.98 -14.53
C ASN A 67 2.84 12.79 -15.06
N THR A 68 3.46 11.64 -14.80
CA THR A 68 4.85 11.41 -15.21
C THR A 68 4.99 11.29 -16.73
N LYS A 69 6.05 11.87 -17.29
CA LYS A 69 6.46 11.63 -18.70
C LYS A 69 7.23 10.31 -18.87
N SER A 70 7.42 9.59 -17.78
CA SER A 70 8.19 8.34 -17.73
C SER A 70 7.32 7.09 -17.92
N ALA A 71 6.04 7.25 -18.22
CA ALA A 71 5.10 6.17 -18.49
C ALA A 71 3.99 6.65 -19.43
N VAL A 72 3.30 5.70 -20.06
CA VAL A 72 2.13 5.96 -20.92
C VAL A 72 0.99 5.05 -20.49
N MET A 73 -0.22 5.59 -20.53
CA MET A 73 -1.45 4.88 -20.28
C MET A 73 -2.48 5.29 -21.33
N ASP A 74 -3.11 4.30 -21.97
CA ASP A 74 -4.18 4.49 -22.95
C ASP A 74 -5.20 3.35 -22.75
N ASN A 75 -6.48 3.62 -23.03
CA ASN A 75 -7.54 2.60 -23.00
C ASN A 75 -7.43 1.63 -24.19
N ASP A 76 -6.70 2.02 -25.24
CA ASP A 76 -6.31 1.18 -26.37
C ASP A 76 -4.89 0.62 -26.12
N LEU A 77 -4.82 -0.71 -25.97
CA LEU A 77 -3.56 -1.42 -25.71
C LEU A 77 -2.51 -1.18 -26.79
N LYS A 78 -2.91 -1.11 -28.07
CA LYS A 78 -1.98 -0.91 -29.17
C LYS A 78 -1.34 0.46 -29.08
N LYS A 79 -2.16 1.50 -28.83
CA LYS A 79 -1.66 2.88 -28.66
C LYS A 79 -0.75 3.02 -27.45
N ALA A 80 -1.07 2.35 -26.35
CA ALA A 80 -0.22 2.31 -25.16
C ALA A 80 1.15 1.69 -25.48
N CYS A 81 1.16 0.55 -26.17
CA CYS A 81 2.40 -0.13 -26.57
C CYS A 81 3.26 0.72 -27.52
N GLU A 82 2.66 1.30 -28.56
CA GLU A 82 3.38 2.15 -29.52
C GLU A 82 3.96 3.39 -28.84
N SER A 83 3.18 4.06 -28.00
CA SER A 83 3.62 5.25 -27.26
C SER A 83 4.70 4.92 -26.22
N ALA A 84 4.64 3.75 -25.59
CA ALA A 84 5.66 3.30 -24.64
C ALA A 84 7.04 3.15 -25.28
N LEU A 85 7.13 2.84 -26.58
CA LEU A 85 8.40 2.74 -27.30
C LEU A 85 9.15 4.08 -27.39
N HIS A 86 8.43 5.19 -27.26
CA HIS A 86 9.00 6.53 -27.28
C HIS A 86 9.50 7.00 -25.90
N ILE A 87 9.26 6.22 -24.84
CA ILE A 87 9.71 6.54 -23.49
C ILE A 87 11.19 6.18 -23.34
N SER A 88 11.98 7.12 -22.85
CA SER A 88 13.38 6.83 -22.50
C SER A 88 13.45 5.81 -21.37
N ARG A 89 14.14 4.69 -21.61
CA ARG A 89 14.43 3.68 -20.57
C ARG A 89 15.05 4.30 -19.31
N LYS A 90 15.88 5.35 -19.48
CA LYS A 90 16.54 6.05 -18.38
C LYS A 90 15.54 6.83 -17.53
N SER A 91 14.56 7.50 -18.14
CA SER A 91 13.54 8.25 -17.41
C SER A 91 12.52 7.32 -16.73
N ALA A 92 12.13 6.25 -17.41
CA ALA A 92 11.30 5.18 -16.86
C ALA A 92 11.94 4.59 -15.60
N ARG A 93 13.21 4.20 -15.69
CA ARG A 93 13.97 3.65 -14.55
C ARG A 93 14.09 4.64 -13.40
N LYS A 94 14.52 5.87 -13.67
CA LYS A 94 14.67 6.90 -12.63
C LYS A 94 13.36 7.17 -11.89
N TYR A 95 12.23 7.12 -12.60
CA TYR A 95 10.93 7.29 -11.98
C TYR A 95 10.53 6.08 -11.11
N ALA A 96 10.77 4.85 -11.61
CA ALA A 96 10.52 3.63 -10.87
C ALA A 96 11.36 3.52 -9.57
N GLU A 97 12.57 4.09 -9.55
CA GLU A 97 13.44 4.11 -8.37
C GLU A 97 12.83 4.87 -7.17
N ASN A 98 11.89 5.79 -7.40
CA ASN A 98 11.14 6.48 -6.33
C ASN A 98 10.17 5.54 -5.59
N PHE A 99 9.84 4.39 -6.17
CA PHE A 99 8.98 3.37 -5.57
C PHE A 99 9.79 2.15 -5.12
N SER A 100 11.12 2.29 -5.05
CA SER A 100 12.01 1.22 -4.59
C SER A 100 11.87 0.96 -3.10
N TRP A 101 12.25 -0.25 -2.68
CA TRP A 101 12.36 -0.61 -1.27
C TRP A 101 13.23 0.36 -0.46
N GLN A 102 14.31 0.85 -1.06
CA GLN A 102 15.18 1.83 -0.43
C GLN A 102 14.44 3.15 -0.21
N SER A 103 13.75 3.67 -1.23
CA SER A 103 12.99 4.92 -1.11
C SER A 103 11.87 4.82 -0.08
N ALA A 104 11.12 3.71 -0.07
CA ALA A 104 10.10 3.46 0.95
C ALA A 104 10.71 3.39 2.37
N THR A 105 11.87 2.75 2.52
CA THR A 105 12.59 2.68 3.80
C THR A 105 13.09 4.04 4.26
N GLU A 106 13.59 4.87 3.36
CA GLU A 106 14.04 6.25 3.66
C GLU A 106 12.87 7.15 4.06
N ILE A 107 11.73 7.04 3.36
CA ILE A 107 10.49 7.73 3.75
C ILE A 107 10.06 7.25 5.14
N PHE A 108 10.09 5.95 5.43
CA PHE A 108 9.75 5.48 6.77
C PHE A 108 10.72 6.00 7.83
N ALA A 109 12.02 5.91 7.58
CA ALA A 109 13.07 6.34 8.50
C ALA A 109 12.99 7.85 8.79
N SER A 110 12.64 8.67 7.81
CA SER A 110 12.48 10.12 8.00
C SER A 110 11.32 10.50 8.93
N HIS A 111 10.35 9.60 9.10
CA HIS A 111 9.22 9.76 10.01
C HIS A 111 9.43 9.06 11.36
N LEU A 112 10.58 8.42 11.59
CA LEU A 112 10.89 7.82 12.89
C LEU A 112 11.19 8.92 13.92
N GLU A 113 10.29 9.08 14.88
CA GLU A 113 10.55 9.87 16.08
C GLU A 113 11.03 8.97 17.22
N THR A 114 12.18 9.29 17.80
CA THR A 114 12.71 8.59 18.97
C THR A 114 11.85 8.87 20.20
N ARG A 115 11.03 7.92 20.61
CA ARG A 115 10.27 7.95 21.87
C ARG A 115 11.18 7.68 23.08
N LEU A 116 12.02 8.64 23.45
CA LEU A 116 12.89 8.53 24.64
C LEU A 116 12.35 9.19 25.92
N LYS A 117 11.08 9.62 26.01
CA LYS A 117 10.62 10.37 27.21
C LYS A 117 9.32 9.97 27.92
N ASN A 118 8.53 8.99 27.46
CA ASN A 118 7.27 8.63 28.14
C ASN A 118 7.09 7.12 28.38
N ALA A 119 8.09 6.45 28.96
CA ALA A 119 7.99 5.06 29.40
C ALA A 119 7.14 4.86 30.69
N THR A 120 6.37 5.87 31.12
CA THR A 120 5.64 5.87 32.41
C THR A 120 4.12 5.76 32.28
N SER A 121 3.54 5.69 31.08
CA SER A 121 2.10 5.47 30.95
C SER A 121 1.78 3.97 30.84
N PRO A 122 0.97 3.39 31.74
CA PRO A 122 0.61 1.98 31.67
C PRO A 122 -0.08 1.63 30.35
N ARG A 123 0.32 0.52 29.75
CA ARG A 123 -0.34 -0.04 28.57
C ARG A 123 -1.83 -0.26 28.89
N PRO A 124 -2.78 0.28 28.10
CA PRO A 124 -4.20 0.02 28.34
C PRO A 124 -4.45 -1.49 28.25
N LYS A 125 -5.08 -2.06 29.29
CA LYS A 125 -5.41 -3.49 29.33
C LYS A 125 -6.34 -3.80 28.16
N LYS A 126 -6.05 -4.87 27.42
CA LYS A 126 -6.94 -5.40 26.38
C LYS A 126 -8.31 -5.65 27.02
N SER A 127 -9.33 -4.93 26.60
CA SER A 127 -10.71 -5.34 26.85
C SER A 127 -10.94 -6.66 26.13
N SER A 128 -11.58 -7.59 26.84
CA SER A 128 -11.98 -8.91 26.37
C SER A 128 -12.69 -8.81 25.01
N GLU A 129 -12.25 -9.66 24.10
CA GLU A 129 -12.77 -10.04 22.79
C GLU A 129 -14.26 -9.68 22.55
N ASN A 130 -14.50 -8.67 21.69
CA ASN A 130 -15.73 -8.62 20.91
C ASN A 130 -15.57 -9.56 19.72
N LYS A 131 -16.11 -10.76 19.86
CA LYS A 131 -16.22 -11.77 18.79
C LYS A 131 -17.16 -11.22 17.71
N ILE A 132 -16.61 -10.76 16.60
CA ILE A 132 -17.40 -10.38 15.42
C ILE A 132 -17.75 -11.69 14.69
N ASP A 133 -18.98 -12.16 14.84
CA ASP A 133 -19.52 -13.29 14.08
C ASP A 133 -19.73 -12.87 12.62
N TYR A 134 -18.84 -13.29 11.73
CA TYR A 134 -19.07 -13.23 10.29
C TYR A 134 -20.04 -14.34 9.89
N LYS A 135 -21.34 -14.02 9.76
CA LYS A 135 -22.27 -14.89 9.03
C LYS A 135 -22.03 -14.70 7.53
N VAL A 136 -21.38 -15.69 6.91
CA VAL A 136 -21.32 -15.83 5.46
C VAL A 136 -22.67 -16.39 5.00
N SER A 137 -23.54 -15.55 4.43
CA SER A 137 -24.72 -16.03 3.71
C SER A 137 -24.28 -16.52 2.33
N ALA A 138 -24.16 -17.83 2.17
CA ALA A 138 -24.16 -18.45 0.85
C ALA A 138 -25.59 -18.33 0.30
N GLN A 139 -25.76 -17.58 -0.78
CA GLN A 139 -26.98 -17.63 -1.59
C GLN A 139 -26.77 -18.65 -2.72
N SER A 140 -27.73 -19.56 -2.77
CA SER A 140 -27.96 -20.66 -3.73
C SER A 140 -28.32 -20.18 -5.13
#